data_AF-A0A142WQW8-F1
#
_entry.id   AF-A0A142WQW8-F1
#
_cell.length_a   1.000
_cell.length_b   1.000
_cell.length_c   1.000
_cell.angle_alpha   90.00
_cell.angle_beta   90.00
_cell.angle_gamma   90.00
#
_symmetry.space_group_name_H-M   'P 1'
#
loop_
_entity.id
_entity.type
_entity.pdbx_description
1 polymer ?
#
loop_
_entity_poly.entity_id
_entity_poly.type
_entity_poly.pdbx_seq_one_letter_code
_entity_poly.pdbx_strand_id
1 'polypeptide(L)'
;METNWLPRVIRLKFVGSAWAAASRLAAVVAVSFLIVLLPHRAIGGDDVEKWIDQLVARESTIAPTGLFNFLAWGVEPATDFLPLREDHEPPSGGAENEGDPALKLIKLGPAAIPLLLAHLDDDRPTGVGPFGRVYLSDYVDMNSRSGIDRPLREGKRLSSVPDSNEPLNGLNLTVGDLCFEVLGQIVNREYGCVFQACMHCSVVSPGRSAVIRAHLKKSWGGISSEGHRESLLRDLRAPDSAERQRGAYYRLAYYHPEAVEPAVLDELRRPYYSRADIRDFCQDSLFTEGDRETRRKRVTDYLLSRNETYSRGLQRELWHEALERRISAGAEDAQAAEVAREVLVDVFGEVIGRDSYDRSLESDTTSESRSEFIASLTHDRSRAIGNMVAGLLESEPENNTIAAACLRCLANRGYPDLLTRAIDRLKPDVFDDLPSDLSILVACATSRDEGVRKRLEELALTTNQGAYLVAAMGAVAKENDGRLLERAVAWLDDFPPDKAEELGVLRAVSARFPDQSLAITEQYLKTRSPARVAAVCEDIDDESDSRILLLKPFLDDRRPAVYLSDDLELRDVVARTMSSFVDDVVYSSQDSEEERALTIQKLWAHYEGLAAQHENEPAEVPAAATK
;
A
#
# COMPACT_ATOMS: atom_id res chain seq x y z
N MET A 1 -7.35 -73.22 61.84
CA MET A 1 -8.78 -73.34 61.51
C MET A 1 -9.30 -71.93 61.28
N GLU A 2 -10.09 -71.81 60.22
CA GLU A 2 -11.01 -70.71 59.87
C GLU A 2 -10.48 -69.41 59.25
N THR A 3 -10.81 -69.31 57.97
CA THR A 3 -10.88 -68.20 57.02
C THR A 3 -12.01 -67.22 57.33
N ASN A 4 -11.85 -65.93 57.01
CA ASN A 4 -12.95 -65.07 56.57
C ASN A 4 -12.54 -63.66 56.01
N TRP A 5 -13.08 -63.35 54.82
CA TRP A 5 -13.49 -62.06 54.17
C TRP A 5 -12.52 -61.00 53.55
N LEU A 6 -12.93 -60.60 52.33
CA LEU A 6 -12.50 -59.54 51.35
C LEU A 6 -12.88 -58.09 51.82
N PRO A 7 -12.56 -56.93 51.13
CA PRO A 7 -12.64 -56.75 49.67
C PRO A 7 -11.74 -55.72 48.90
N ARG A 8 -11.77 -55.96 47.57
CA ARG A 8 -11.54 -55.11 46.38
C ARG A 8 -11.86 -53.60 46.50
N VAL A 9 -10.91 -52.72 46.13
CA VAL A 9 -11.14 -51.41 45.43
C VAL A 9 -9.84 -50.91 44.75
N ILE A 10 -9.44 -51.40 43.56
CA ILE A 10 -8.59 -50.62 42.61
C ILE A 10 -8.84 -51.16 41.19
N ARG A 11 -9.76 -50.56 40.44
CA ARG A 11 -9.83 -50.56 38.96
C ARG A 11 -11.07 -49.76 38.60
N LEU A 12 -10.90 -48.48 38.25
CA LEU A 12 -11.86 -47.67 37.45
C LEU A 12 -11.44 -46.20 37.20
N LYS A 13 -10.22 -45.75 37.55
CA LYS A 13 -9.79 -44.36 37.28
C LYS A 13 -9.01 -44.11 35.98
N PHE A 14 -8.59 -45.15 35.26
CA PHE A 14 -7.76 -44.97 34.04
C PHE A 14 -8.51 -45.00 32.70
N VAL A 15 -9.80 -45.34 32.69
CA VAL A 15 -10.58 -45.41 31.43
C VAL A 15 -11.23 -44.05 31.10
N GLY A 16 -11.50 -43.21 32.10
CA GLY A 16 -12.16 -41.91 31.89
C GLY A 16 -11.31 -40.86 31.17
N SER A 17 -9.99 -40.82 31.41
CA SER A 17 -9.11 -39.80 30.81
C SER A 17 -8.82 -40.06 29.33
N ALA A 18 -8.62 -41.32 28.96
CA ALA A 18 -8.41 -41.72 27.57
C ALA A 18 -9.67 -41.48 26.73
N TRP A 19 -10.86 -41.76 27.28
CA TRP A 19 -12.12 -41.50 26.59
C TRP A 19 -12.37 -40.00 26.42
N ALA A 20 -12.12 -39.19 27.46
CA ALA A 20 -12.25 -37.73 27.36
C ALA A 20 -11.27 -37.11 26.35
N ALA A 21 -10.04 -37.62 26.24
CA ALA A 21 -9.08 -37.17 25.24
C ALA A 21 -9.49 -37.57 23.82
N ALA A 22 -9.98 -38.81 23.63
CA ALA A 22 -10.48 -39.29 22.34
C ALA A 22 -11.74 -38.53 21.89
N SER A 23 -12.67 -38.23 22.80
CA SER A 23 -13.87 -37.43 22.50
C SER A 23 -13.53 -35.99 22.12
N ARG A 24 -12.53 -35.37 22.75
CA ARG A 24 -12.05 -34.02 22.38
C ARG A 24 -11.37 -34.03 21.01
N LEU A 25 -10.55 -35.03 20.73
CA LEU A 25 -9.93 -35.19 19.40
C LEU A 25 -10.98 -35.43 18.32
N ALA A 26 -11.97 -36.29 18.57
CA ALA A 26 -13.08 -36.53 17.65
C ALA A 26 -13.94 -35.29 17.44
N ALA A 27 -14.19 -34.47 18.48
CA ALA A 27 -14.92 -33.22 18.35
C ALA A 27 -14.13 -32.16 17.57
N VAL A 28 -12.82 -32.03 17.79
CA VAL A 28 -11.95 -31.13 17.00
C VAL A 28 -11.89 -31.59 15.55
N VAL A 29 -11.70 -32.89 15.29
CA VAL A 29 -11.72 -33.43 13.93
C VAL A 29 -13.08 -33.24 13.27
N ALA A 30 -14.19 -33.45 14.01
CA ALA A 30 -15.54 -33.25 13.49
C ALA A 30 -15.87 -31.78 13.21
N VAL A 31 -15.43 -30.84 14.05
CA VAL A 31 -15.61 -29.40 13.83
C VAL A 31 -14.72 -28.90 12.70
N SER A 32 -13.47 -29.37 12.61
CA SER A 32 -12.60 -29.09 11.46
C SER A 32 -13.18 -29.68 10.17
N PHE A 33 -13.75 -30.90 10.21
CA PHE A 33 -14.49 -31.47 9.08
C PHE A 33 -15.76 -30.68 8.76
N LEU A 34 -16.50 -30.18 9.76
CA LEU A 34 -17.72 -29.40 9.53
C LEU A 34 -17.44 -28.01 8.97
N ILE A 35 -16.31 -27.38 9.34
CA ILE A 35 -15.90 -26.09 8.79
C ILE A 35 -15.36 -26.26 7.36
N VAL A 36 -14.71 -27.39 7.06
CA VAL A 36 -14.26 -27.74 5.70
C VAL A 36 -15.41 -28.25 4.82
N LEU A 37 -16.48 -28.81 5.40
CA LEU A 37 -17.66 -29.32 4.69
C LEU A 37 -18.91 -28.46 4.85
N LEU A 38 -18.81 -27.25 5.41
CA LEU A 38 -19.86 -26.26 5.16
C LEU A 38 -19.86 -26.12 3.64
N PRO A 39 -20.95 -26.51 2.95
CA PRO A 39 -20.98 -26.36 1.52
C PRO A 39 -20.74 -24.87 1.32
N HIS A 40 -19.68 -24.52 0.58
CA HIS A 40 -19.83 -23.43 -0.36
C HIS A 40 -21.19 -23.71 -0.99
N ARG A 41 -22.23 -22.97 -0.60
CA ARG A 41 -23.49 -22.95 -1.33
C ARG A 41 -23.01 -22.90 -2.76
N ALA A 42 -23.33 -23.91 -3.56
CA ALA A 42 -22.94 -23.91 -4.95
C ALA A 42 -23.54 -22.62 -5.49
N ILE A 43 -22.72 -21.57 -5.56
CA ILE A 43 -23.12 -20.29 -6.11
C ILE A 43 -23.39 -20.69 -7.54
N GLY A 44 -24.67 -20.70 -7.90
CA GLY A 44 -25.09 -21.21 -9.18
C GLY A 44 -24.37 -20.42 -10.25
N GLY A 45 -24.08 -21.05 -11.40
CA GLY A 45 -23.60 -20.31 -12.57
C GLY A 45 -24.48 -19.08 -12.86
N ASP A 46 -25.77 -19.17 -12.54
CA ASP A 46 -26.77 -18.10 -12.62
C ASP A 46 -26.40 -16.83 -11.84
N ASP A 47 -25.74 -16.93 -10.68
CA ASP A 47 -25.34 -15.75 -9.90
C ASP A 47 -24.13 -15.06 -10.54
N VAL A 48 -23.20 -15.84 -11.09
CA VAL A 48 -22.00 -15.32 -11.77
C VAL A 48 -22.37 -14.61 -13.06
N GLU A 49 -23.21 -15.23 -13.88
CA GLU A 49 -23.75 -14.63 -15.11
C GLU A 49 -24.50 -13.33 -14.81
N LYS A 50 -25.34 -13.33 -13.77
CA LYS A 50 -26.02 -12.12 -13.31
C LYS A 50 -25.06 -11.01 -12.93
N TRP A 51 -23.94 -11.32 -12.27
CA TRP A 51 -22.95 -10.29 -11.92
C TRP A 51 -22.18 -9.80 -13.14
N ILE A 52 -21.87 -10.66 -14.11
CA ILE A 52 -21.29 -10.25 -15.40
C ILE A 52 -22.25 -9.32 -16.14
N ASP A 53 -23.55 -9.64 -16.19
CA ASP A 53 -24.56 -8.77 -16.80
C ASP A 53 -24.66 -7.40 -16.12
N GLN A 54 -24.44 -7.36 -14.80
CA GLN A 54 -24.42 -6.11 -14.04
C GLN A 54 -23.18 -5.24 -14.33
N LEU A 55 -22.11 -5.79 -14.93
CA LEU A 55 -20.93 -5.00 -15.33
C LEU A 55 -21.26 -3.94 -16.39
N VAL A 56 -22.32 -4.15 -17.21
CA VAL A 56 -22.80 -3.14 -18.19
C VAL A 56 -23.14 -1.81 -17.50
N ALA A 57 -23.72 -1.87 -16.30
CA ALA A 57 -24.14 -0.71 -15.53
C ALA A 57 -23.02 -0.12 -14.65
N ARG A 58 -21.79 -0.67 -14.72
CA ARG A 58 -20.66 -0.11 -13.99
C ARG A 58 -20.31 1.25 -14.61
N GLU A 59 -20.60 2.32 -13.88
CA GLU A 59 -20.11 3.66 -14.14
C GLU A 59 -18.79 3.84 -13.37
N SER A 60 -17.88 4.70 -13.87
CA SER A 60 -16.51 4.81 -13.38
C SER A 60 -16.42 4.95 -11.85
N THR A 61 -15.51 4.21 -11.22
CA THR A 61 -14.86 4.67 -10.00
C THR A 61 -13.55 5.29 -10.43
N ILE A 62 -13.57 6.60 -10.74
CA ILE A 62 -12.31 7.36 -10.74
C ILE A 62 -11.77 7.20 -9.32
N ALA A 63 -10.62 6.56 -9.17
CA ALA A 63 -9.95 6.57 -7.87
C ALA A 63 -9.78 8.05 -7.46
N PRO A 64 -9.89 8.42 -6.17
CA PRO A 64 -9.73 9.80 -5.72
C PRO A 64 -8.48 10.51 -6.26
N THR A 65 -7.46 9.72 -6.65
CA THR A 65 -6.19 10.16 -7.25
C THR A 65 -6.28 10.65 -8.70
N GLY A 66 -7.45 10.60 -9.36
CA GLY A 66 -7.61 11.02 -10.76
C GLY A 66 -6.94 10.09 -11.79
N LEU A 67 -6.30 9.00 -11.34
CA LEU A 67 -5.77 7.95 -12.20
C LEU A 67 -6.88 6.94 -12.57
N PHE A 68 -6.97 6.59 -13.85
CA PHE A 68 -7.92 5.59 -14.37
C PHE A 68 -7.51 4.16 -13.98
N ASN A 69 -7.58 3.83 -12.71
CA ASN A 69 -7.41 2.46 -12.22
C ASN A 69 -8.77 1.92 -11.76
N PHE A 70 -9.42 1.12 -12.60
CA PHE A 70 -10.76 0.60 -12.33
C PHE A 70 -10.76 -0.48 -11.25
N LEU A 71 -9.67 -1.24 -11.16
CA LEU A 71 -9.33 -2.19 -10.09
C LEU A 71 -7.83 -2.04 -9.71
N ALA A 72 -7.47 -0.89 -9.12
CA ALA A 72 -6.19 -0.50 -8.49
C ALA A 72 -4.95 -1.43 -8.64
N TRP A 73 -3.96 -1.01 -9.45
CA TRP A 73 -2.56 -1.45 -9.34
C TRP A 73 -1.55 -0.28 -9.34
N GLY A 74 -2.01 0.98 -9.23
CA GLY A 74 -1.13 2.13 -9.45
C GLY A 74 -0.45 2.75 -8.24
N VAL A 75 -0.92 2.53 -7.00
CA VAL A 75 -0.37 3.24 -5.81
C VAL A 75 -0.46 2.40 -4.52
N GLU A 76 -1.41 1.48 -4.42
CA GLU A 76 -1.56 0.58 -3.28
C GLU A 76 -1.75 -0.86 -3.78
N PRO A 77 -1.31 -1.90 -3.04
CA PRO A 77 -1.47 -3.28 -3.48
C PRO A 77 -2.94 -3.54 -3.78
N ALA A 78 -3.22 -4.29 -4.85
CA ALA A 78 -4.56 -4.63 -5.34
C ALA A 78 -5.40 -5.53 -4.40
N THR A 79 -5.19 -5.38 -3.09
CA THR A 79 -5.88 -6.01 -1.98
C THR A 79 -7.19 -5.36 -1.61
N ASP A 80 -7.44 -4.12 -2.01
CA ASP A 80 -8.68 -3.42 -1.69
C ASP A 80 -9.93 -4.17 -2.16
N PHE A 81 -9.76 -5.06 -3.14
CA PHE A 81 -10.82 -5.91 -3.69
C PHE A 81 -11.01 -7.24 -2.95
N LEU A 82 -9.99 -7.69 -2.23
CA LEU A 82 -10.12 -8.84 -1.35
C LEU A 82 -10.79 -8.37 -0.05
N PRO A 83 -11.71 -9.14 0.54
CA PRO A 83 -12.29 -8.83 1.85
C PRO A 83 -11.28 -9.11 2.98
N LEU A 84 -10.05 -8.65 2.75
CA LEU A 84 -8.92 -8.76 3.64
C LEU A 84 -8.63 -7.41 4.30
N ARG A 85 -9.26 -6.29 3.89
CA ARG A 85 -9.01 -4.97 4.47
C ARG A 85 -8.84 -5.05 5.99
N GLU A 86 -7.66 -4.64 6.44
CA GLU A 86 -7.40 -4.37 7.85
C GLU A 86 -8.27 -3.16 8.19
N ASP A 87 -9.22 -3.31 9.11
CA ASP A 87 -10.19 -2.37 9.69
C ASP A 87 -9.75 -0.88 9.93
N HIS A 88 -9.06 -0.24 9.01
CA HIS A 88 -8.59 1.14 9.06
C HIS A 88 -9.41 1.94 8.06
N GLU A 89 -10.54 2.41 8.58
CA GLU A 89 -11.44 3.41 8.04
C GLU A 89 -11.96 3.12 6.62
N PRO A 90 -13.30 3.13 6.41
CA PRO A 90 -13.80 3.19 5.04
C PRO A 90 -13.08 4.36 4.35
N PRO A 91 -12.66 4.23 3.07
CA PRO A 91 -12.04 5.35 2.37
C PRO A 91 -12.92 6.57 2.63
N SER A 92 -12.33 7.65 3.12
CA SER A 92 -13.04 8.84 3.60
C SER A 92 -14.14 9.21 2.59
N GLY A 93 -15.41 8.90 2.90
CA GLY A 93 -16.57 9.18 2.04
C GLY A 93 -17.07 8.10 1.06
N GLY A 94 -16.44 6.92 0.97
CA GLY A 94 -16.91 5.82 0.11
C GLY A 94 -17.65 4.75 0.90
N ALA A 95 -19.00 4.75 0.89
CA ALA A 95 -19.77 3.61 1.36
C ALA A 95 -19.26 2.34 0.67
N GLU A 96 -18.96 1.29 1.44
CA GLU A 96 -18.51 0.01 0.89
C GLU A 96 -19.51 -0.45 -0.19
N ASN A 97 -19.05 -0.49 -1.44
CA ASN A 97 -19.86 -1.01 -2.54
C ASN A 97 -19.92 -2.55 -2.45
N GLU A 98 -20.47 -3.11 -1.38
CA GLU A 98 -20.82 -4.54 -1.30
C GLU A 98 -21.71 -4.98 -2.47
N GLY A 99 -22.39 -4.00 -3.10
CA GLY A 99 -23.16 -4.17 -4.33
C GLY A 99 -22.35 -4.42 -5.60
N ASP A 100 -21.05 -4.09 -5.63
CA ASP A 100 -20.23 -4.08 -6.84
C ASP A 100 -20.11 -5.50 -7.46
N PRO A 101 -20.56 -5.70 -8.72
CA PRO A 101 -20.48 -6.99 -9.41
C PRO A 101 -19.03 -7.50 -9.60
N ALA A 102 -18.05 -6.64 -9.87
CA ALA A 102 -16.66 -7.04 -10.04
C ALA A 102 -16.07 -7.57 -8.71
N LEU A 103 -16.36 -6.91 -7.59
CA LEU A 103 -15.96 -7.38 -6.26
C LEU A 103 -16.54 -8.75 -5.94
N LYS A 104 -17.81 -8.99 -6.30
CA LYS A 104 -18.45 -10.30 -6.10
C LYS A 104 -17.78 -11.40 -6.95
N LEU A 105 -17.43 -11.09 -8.19
CA LEU A 105 -16.70 -12.01 -9.08
C LEU A 105 -15.30 -12.31 -8.55
N ILE A 106 -14.55 -11.31 -8.08
CA ILE A 106 -13.24 -11.51 -7.44
C ILE A 106 -13.40 -12.39 -6.20
N LYS A 107 -14.36 -12.10 -5.31
CA LYS A 107 -14.60 -12.89 -4.09
C LYS A 107 -14.86 -14.38 -4.36
N LEU A 108 -15.35 -14.77 -5.55
CA LEU A 108 -15.50 -16.17 -5.96
C LEU A 108 -14.18 -16.87 -6.32
N GLY A 109 -13.17 -16.11 -6.73
CA GLY A 109 -11.86 -16.62 -7.09
C GLY A 109 -11.88 -17.60 -8.27
N PRO A 110 -11.20 -18.76 -8.17
CA PRO A 110 -11.02 -19.67 -9.30
C PRO A 110 -12.34 -20.21 -9.88
N ALA A 111 -13.43 -20.17 -9.12
CA ALA A 111 -14.75 -20.60 -9.60
C ALA A 111 -15.35 -19.64 -10.66
N ALA A 112 -14.97 -18.36 -10.68
CA ALA A 112 -15.46 -17.39 -11.67
C ALA A 112 -14.70 -17.48 -13.01
N ILE A 113 -13.47 -18.01 -13.01
CA ILE A 113 -12.58 -18.02 -14.19
C ILE A 113 -13.24 -18.59 -15.45
N PRO A 114 -13.96 -19.73 -15.43
CA PRO A 114 -14.56 -20.27 -16.65
C PRO A 114 -15.55 -19.31 -17.34
N LEU A 115 -16.37 -18.61 -16.55
CA LEU A 115 -17.36 -17.66 -17.08
C LEU A 115 -16.70 -16.35 -17.49
N LEU A 116 -15.73 -15.85 -16.74
CA LEU A 116 -14.93 -14.68 -17.15
C LEU A 116 -14.25 -14.91 -18.51
N LEU A 117 -13.66 -16.10 -18.72
CA LEU A 117 -13.05 -16.49 -19.99
C LEU A 117 -14.07 -16.61 -21.13
N ALA A 118 -15.29 -17.04 -20.83
CA ALA A 118 -16.37 -17.14 -21.80
C ALA A 118 -16.85 -15.78 -22.30
N HIS A 119 -16.74 -14.74 -21.46
CA HIS A 119 -17.18 -13.37 -21.74
C HIS A 119 -16.07 -12.40 -22.17
N LEU A 120 -14.85 -12.87 -22.44
CA LEU A 120 -13.75 -12.00 -22.91
C LEU A 120 -14.00 -11.33 -24.27
N ASP A 121 -14.95 -11.82 -25.06
CA ASP A 121 -15.43 -11.23 -26.31
C ASP A 121 -16.77 -10.50 -26.19
N ASP A 122 -17.27 -10.28 -24.98
CA ASP A 122 -18.49 -9.51 -24.75
C ASP A 122 -18.25 -8.02 -25.08
N ASP A 123 -18.85 -7.57 -26.17
CA ASP A 123 -18.70 -6.24 -26.75
C ASP A 123 -19.71 -5.22 -26.21
N ARG A 124 -20.56 -5.60 -25.25
CA ARG A 124 -21.51 -4.68 -24.61
C ARG A 124 -20.73 -3.53 -23.97
N PRO A 125 -21.04 -2.27 -24.33
CA PRO A 125 -20.37 -1.12 -23.72
C PRO A 125 -20.81 -0.99 -22.26
N THR A 126 -19.87 -0.59 -21.42
CA THR A 126 -20.10 -0.25 -20.00
C THR A 126 -20.27 1.26 -19.85
N GLY A 127 -20.61 1.72 -18.64
CA GLY A 127 -20.55 3.13 -18.26
C GLY A 127 -19.14 3.67 -18.02
N VAL A 128 -18.10 2.84 -18.18
CA VAL A 128 -16.71 3.25 -17.97
C VAL A 128 -16.15 3.87 -19.26
N GLY A 129 -15.97 5.19 -19.23
CA GLY A 129 -15.62 6.03 -20.38
C GLY A 129 -16.62 7.17 -20.53
N PRO A 130 -16.69 7.86 -21.68
CA PRO A 130 -15.82 7.70 -22.85
C PRO A 130 -14.41 8.24 -22.61
N PHE A 131 -13.39 7.49 -23.01
CA PHE A 131 -12.02 8.02 -23.07
C PHE A 131 -11.82 8.85 -24.32
N GLY A 132 -10.97 9.88 -24.21
CA GLY A 132 -10.54 10.71 -25.33
C GLY A 132 -9.67 9.94 -26.33
N ARG A 133 -8.45 10.42 -26.60
CA ARG A 133 -7.52 9.75 -27.51
C ARG A 133 -6.93 8.50 -26.87
N VAL A 134 -7.29 7.33 -27.40
CA VAL A 134 -6.76 6.05 -26.93
C VAL A 134 -6.08 5.24 -28.02
N TYR A 135 -5.03 4.54 -27.66
CA TYR A 135 -4.31 3.59 -28.52
C TYR A 135 -4.57 2.18 -28.05
N LEU A 136 -4.84 1.24 -28.97
CA LEU A 136 -4.96 -0.16 -28.57
C LEU A 136 -3.56 -0.74 -28.28
N SER A 137 -3.43 -1.34 -27.11
CA SER A 137 -2.21 -2.03 -26.69
C SER A 137 -2.43 -3.53 -26.75
N ASP A 138 -1.36 -4.23 -27.08
CA ASP A 138 -1.28 -5.68 -27.07
C ASP A 138 -0.57 -6.23 -25.82
N TYR A 139 -0.29 -5.36 -24.85
CA TYR A 139 0.36 -5.71 -23.60
C TYR A 139 -0.51 -6.69 -22.79
N VAL A 140 0.09 -7.79 -22.39
CA VAL A 140 -0.47 -8.73 -21.41
C VAL A 140 0.59 -8.90 -20.34
N ASP A 141 0.25 -8.61 -19.09
CA ASP A 141 1.17 -8.83 -17.97
C ASP A 141 1.55 -10.30 -17.86
N MET A 142 2.84 -10.54 -17.65
CA MET A 142 3.43 -11.86 -17.54
C MET A 142 4.43 -11.83 -16.41
N ASN A 143 4.33 -12.82 -15.51
CA ASN A 143 5.44 -13.07 -14.59
C ASN A 143 6.60 -13.67 -15.41
N SER A 144 7.58 -12.82 -15.69
CA SER A 144 8.76 -13.13 -16.52
C SER A 144 9.62 -14.27 -15.96
N ARG A 145 9.53 -14.51 -14.64
CA ARG A 145 10.27 -15.55 -13.92
C ARG A 145 9.52 -16.89 -13.85
N SER A 146 8.19 -16.85 -13.80
CA SER A 146 7.36 -18.07 -13.70
C SER A 146 7.31 -18.91 -14.98
N GLY A 147 7.51 -18.26 -16.14
CA GLY A 147 7.54 -18.90 -17.46
C GLY A 147 6.21 -19.46 -17.98
N ILE A 148 5.10 -19.42 -17.22
CA ILE A 148 3.80 -19.94 -17.66
C ILE A 148 3.27 -19.17 -18.89
N ASP A 149 3.54 -17.87 -18.94
CA ASP A 149 2.99 -16.96 -19.95
C ASP A 149 4.02 -16.57 -21.02
N ARG A 150 5.14 -17.31 -21.16
CA ARG A 150 6.24 -16.94 -22.07
C ARG A 150 5.99 -16.97 -23.60
N PRO A 151 4.92 -17.55 -24.20
CA PRO A 151 4.93 -17.83 -25.64
C PRO A 151 4.68 -16.62 -26.58
N LEU A 152 4.61 -15.37 -26.09
CA LEU A 152 4.35 -14.20 -26.94
C LEU A 152 5.60 -13.41 -27.36
N ARG A 153 6.78 -13.64 -26.76
CA ARG A 153 8.01 -12.90 -27.11
C ARG A 153 8.82 -13.49 -28.28
N GLU A 154 8.62 -14.75 -28.67
CA GLU A 154 9.51 -15.46 -29.62
C GLU A 154 9.32 -15.08 -31.12
N GLY A 155 9.00 -13.81 -31.43
CA GLY A 155 9.24 -13.27 -32.77
C GLY A 155 8.04 -12.71 -33.52
N LYS A 156 6.91 -12.48 -32.85
CA LYS A 156 5.82 -11.67 -33.40
C LYS A 156 5.39 -10.66 -32.34
N ARG A 157 5.61 -9.36 -32.59
CA ARG A 157 4.73 -8.35 -31.98
C ARG A 157 3.29 -8.85 -32.18
N LEU A 158 2.38 -8.61 -31.25
CA LEU A 158 0.95 -8.91 -31.42
C LEU A 158 0.32 -7.93 -32.44
N SER A 159 1.05 -7.65 -33.53
CA SER A 159 0.79 -6.74 -34.65
C SER A 159 -0.39 -7.17 -35.53
N SER A 160 -1.30 -7.96 -34.98
CA SER A 160 -2.66 -8.10 -35.51
C SER A 160 -3.54 -6.93 -35.11
N VAL A 161 -3.16 -6.12 -34.11
CA VAL A 161 -3.71 -4.77 -34.01
C VAL A 161 -3.15 -4.04 -35.23
N PRO A 162 -3.99 -3.56 -36.16
CA PRO A 162 -3.50 -2.72 -37.24
C PRO A 162 -2.61 -1.65 -36.61
N ASP A 163 -1.51 -1.25 -37.25
CA ASP A 163 -0.84 0.02 -36.96
C ASP A 163 -1.81 1.17 -37.32
N SER A 164 -3.02 1.17 -36.77
CA SER A 164 -3.85 2.35 -36.72
C SER A 164 -3.17 3.25 -35.69
N ASN A 165 -2.15 3.97 -36.18
CA ASN A 165 -1.67 5.20 -35.56
C ASN A 165 -2.80 6.22 -35.35
N GLU A 166 -4.00 5.93 -35.87
CA GLU A 166 -5.23 6.64 -35.59
C GLU A 166 -5.74 6.29 -34.17
N PRO A 167 -5.70 7.25 -33.23
CA PRO A 167 -6.30 7.05 -31.92
C PRO A 167 -7.81 6.86 -32.06
N LEU A 168 -8.37 5.96 -31.29
CA LEU A 168 -9.82 5.89 -31.11
C LEU A 168 -10.24 7.08 -30.23
N ASN A 169 -11.34 7.75 -30.57
CA ASN A 169 -11.94 8.78 -29.75
C ASN A 169 -13.28 8.28 -29.22
N GLY A 170 -13.57 8.58 -27.95
CA GLY A 170 -14.85 8.26 -27.33
C GLY A 170 -15.03 6.78 -26.98
N LEU A 171 -13.93 6.07 -26.68
CA LEU A 171 -14.00 4.63 -26.38
C LEU A 171 -14.61 4.41 -24.99
N ASN A 172 -15.67 3.60 -24.90
CA ASN A 172 -16.10 3.00 -23.63
C ASN A 172 -15.46 1.62 -23.49
N LEU A 173 -15.13 1.22 -22.27
CA LEU A 173 -14.76 -0.18 -22.00
C LEU A 173 -15.98 -1.08 -22.22
N THR A 174 -15.70 -2.31 -22.60
CA THR A 174 -16.70 -3.36 -22.76
C THR A 174 -16.77 -4.28 -21.54
N VAL A 175 -17.83 -5.07 -21.42
CA VAL A 175 -17.93 -6.11 -20.39
C VAL A 175 -16.75 -7.09 -20.47
N GLY A 176 -16.31 -7.44 -21.68
CA GLY A 176 -15.14 -8.31 -21.88
C GLY A 176 -13.83 -7.71 -21.37
N ASP A 177 -13.67 -6.38 -21.45
CA ASP A 177 -12.53 -5.68 -20.86
C ASP A 177 -12.58 -5.79 -19.32
N LEU A 178 -13.72 -5.52 -18.70
CA LEU A 178 -13.86 -5.66 -17.24
C LEU A 178 -13.68 -7.12 -16.77
N CYS A 179 -14.12 -8.11 -17.55
CA CYS A 179 -13.86 -9.53 -17.26
C CYS A 179 -12.37 -9.87 -17.28
N PHE A 180 -11.58 -9.23 -18.15
CA PHE A 180 -10.13 -9.39 -18.20
C PHE A 180 -9.43 -8.83 -16.97
N GLU A 181 -9.86 -7.66 -16.50
CA GLU A 181 -9.31 -7.06 -15.28
C GLU A 181 -9.66 -7.88 -14.04
N VAL A 182 -10.92 -8.29 -13.89
CA VAL A 182 -11.35 -9.21 -12.82
C VAL A 182 -10.56 -10.52 -12.86
N LEU A 183 -10.32 -11.09 -14.04
CA LEU A 183 -9.50 -12.30 -14.19
C LEU A 183 -8.09 -12.07 -13.64
N GLY A 184 -7.43 -10.97 -14.00
CA GLY A 184 -6.09 -10.63 -13.50
C GLY A 184 -6.05 -10.50 -11.98
N GLN A 185 -7.10 -9.91 -11.41
CA GLN A 185 -7.27 -9.83 -9.96
C GLN A 185 -7.42 -11.20 -9.29
N ILE A 186 -7.94 -12.21 -9.96
CA ILE A 186 -8.03 -13.56 -9.39
C ILE A 186 -6.67 -14.27 -9.52
N VAL A 187 -6.04 -14.21 -10.70
CA VAL A 187 -4.83 -14.98 -11.03
C VAL A 187 -3.50 -14.27 -10.73
N ASN A 188 -3.54 -13.12 -10.05
CA ASN A 188 -2.36 -12.32 -9.70
C ASN A 188 -1.57 -11.84 -10.94
N ARG A 189 -2.28 -11.23 -11.89
CA ARG A 189 -1.71 -10.63 -13.11
C ARG A 189 -2.21 -9.19 -13.26
N GLU A 190 -1.36 -8.29 -13.75
CA GLU A 190 -1.67 -6.90 -14.04
C GLU A 190 -2.44 -6.79 -15.37
N TYR A 191 -3.62 -7.41 -15.44
CA TYR A 191 -4.54 -7.32 -16.57
C TYR A 191 -5.31 -5.99 -16.54
N GLY A 192 -4.59 -4.87 -16.57
CA GLY A 192 -5.17 -3.55 -16.64
C GLY A 192 -5.76 -3.26 -18.02
N CYS A 193 -6.98 -2.73 -18.07
CA CYS A 193 -7.59 -2.35 -19.35
C CYS A 193 -7.07 -1.01 -19.86
N VAL A 194 -6.68 -0.09 -18.97
CA VAL A 194 -6.29 1.27 -19.33
C VAL A 194 -4.97 1.63 -18.66
N PHE A 195 -4.02 2.13 -19.44
CA PHE A 195 -2.73 2.63 -18.97
C PHE A 195 -2.58 4.09 -19.40
N GLN A 196 -2.40 5.00 -18.44
CA GLN A 196 -2.17 6.40 -18.74
C GLN A 196 -0.67 6.66 -18.92
N ALA A 197 -0.28 7.20 -20.07
CA ALA A 197 1.09 7.61 -20.36
C ALA A 197 1.10 9.06 -20.81
N CYS A 198 1.45 9.99 -19.90
CA CYS A 198 1.59 11.45 -20.07
C CYS A 198 0.48 12.17 -20.85
N MET A 199 0.36 11.93 -22.16
CA MET A 199 -0.57 12.60 -23.09
C MET A 199 -1.55 11.65 -23.80
N HIS A 200 -1.52 10.34 -23.53
CA HIS A 200 -2.43 9.38 -24.14
C HIS A 200 -2.81 8.25 -23.17
N CYS A 201 -3.93 7.59 -23.44
CA CYS A 201 -4.30 6.35 -22.78
C CYS A 201 -4.05 5.18 -23.73
N SER A 202 -3.45 4.12 -23.24
CA SER A 202 -3.36 2.84 -23.95
C SER A 202 -4.42 1.90 -23.40
N VAL A 203 -5.19 1.26 -24.26
CA VAL A 203 -6.27 0.34 -23.88
C VAL A 203 -5.95 -1.07 -24.33
N VAL A 204 -5.88 -2.02 -23.40
CA VAL A 204 -5.80 -3.45 -23.68
C VAL A 204 -7.21 -4.00 -23.69
N SER A 205 -7.72 -4.34 -24.87
CA SER A 205 -9.10 -4.82 -25.04
C SER A 205 -9.12 -6.25 -25.60
N PRO A 206 -9.36 -7.27 -24.77
CA PRO A 206 -9.59 -8.63 -25.25
C PRO A 206 -10.76 -8.68 -26.23
N GLY A 207 -11.82 -7.89 -26.06
CA GLY A 207 -12.95 -7.81 -27.00
C GLY A 207 -12.50 -7.49 -28.44
N ARG A 208 -11.48 -6.65 -28.58
CA ARG A 208 -10.91 -6.22 -29.87
C ARG A 208 -9.68 -7.02 -30.31
N SER A 209 -9.07 -7.81 -29.43
CA SER A 209 -7.87 -8.61 -29.72
C SER A 209 -8.12 -10.10 -29.59
N ALA A 210 -8.39 -10.77 -30.72
CA ALA A 210 -8.57 -12.22 -30.76
C ALA A 210 -7.34 -12.99 -30.26
N VAL A 211 -6.14 -12.43 -30.42
CA VAL A 211 -4.90 -13.08 -29.97
C VAL A 211 -4.78 -13.06 -28.44
N ILE A 212 -5.12 -11.94 -27.79
CA ILE A 212 -5.17 -11.87 -26.32
C ILE A 212 -6.20 -12.87 -25.79
N ARG A 213 -7.41 -12.92 -26.36
CA ARG A 213 -8.43 -13.91 -25.95
C ARG A 213 -7.94 -15.34 -26.09
N ALA A 214 -7.33 -15.68 -27.22
CA ALA A 214 -6.79 -17.02 -27.46
C ALA A 214 -5.67 -17.37 -26.45
N HIS A 215 -4.80 -16.41 -26.13
CA HIS A 215 -3.77 -16.57 -25.12
C HIS A 215 -4.37 -16.82 -23.73
N LEU A 216 -5.29 -15.97 -23.27
CA LEU A 216 -5.92 -16.11 -21.95
C LEU A 216 -6.72 -17.41 -21.81
N LYS A 217 -7.50 -17.79 -22.85
CA LYS A 217 -8.21 -19.07 -22.89
C LYS A 217 -7.25 -20.26 -22.87
N LYS A 218 -6.03 -20.12 -23.42
CA LYS A 218 -5.00 -21.17 -23.37
C LYS A 218 -4.31 -21.23 -22.00
N SER A 219 -3.95 -20.09 -21.41
CA SER A 219 -3.23 -20.04 -20.13
C SER A 219 -4.12 -20.44 -18.95
N TRP A 220 -5.38 -20.00 -18.96
CA TRP A 220 -6.28 -20.13 -17.80
C TRP A 220 -7.46 -21.07 -18.07
N GLY A 221 -7.68 -21.51 -19.31
CA GLY A 221 -8.74 -22.45 -19.66
C GLY A 221 -8.52 -23.80 -19.00
N GLY A 222 -9.52 -24.24 -18.23
CA GLY A 222 -9.47 -25.53 -17.53
C GLY A 222 -8.61 -25.54 -16.26
N ILE A 223 -8.20 -24.37 -15.75
CA ILE A 223 -7.48 -24.29 -14.48
C ILE A 223 -8.37 -24.83 -13.35
N SER A 224 -7.83 -25.78 -12.57
CA SER A 224 -8.48 -26.27 -11.36
C SER A 224 -8.16 -25.36 -10.17
N SER A 225 -8.90 -25.50 -9.06
CA SER A 225 -8.56 -24.81 -7.81
C SER A 225 -7.10 -25.07 -7.40
N GLU A 226 -6.66 -26.32 -7.53
CA GLU A 226 -5.28 -26.74 -7.26
C GLU A 226 -4.27 -26.12 -8.23
N GLY A 227 -4.59 -26.05 -9.53
CA GLY A 227 -3.75 -25.37 -10.52
C GLY A 227 -3.62 -23.87 -10.23
N HIS A 228 -4.70 -23.24 -9.76
CA HIS A 228 -4.69 -21.85 -9.31
C HIS A 228 -3.79 -21.67 -8.07
N ARG A 229 -3.90 -22.56 -7.06
CA ARG A 229 -3.04 -22.58 -5.87
C ARG A 229 -1.56 -22.65 -6.25
N GLU A 230 -1.19 -23.58 -7.13
CA GLU A 230 0.20 -23.74 -7.60
C GLU A 230 0.68 -22.56 -8.46
N SER A 231 -0.22 -21.88 -9.18
CA SER A 231 0.11 -20.61 -9.86
C SER A 231 0.55 -19.55 -8.87
N LEU A 232 -0.26 -19.31 -7.84
CA LEU A 232 0.03 -18.29 -6.81
C LEU A 232 1.28 -18.65 -5.98
N LEU A 233 1.49 -19.91 -5.64
CA LEU A 233 2.72 -20.34 -4.94
C LEU A 233 3.98 -20.06 -5.76
N ARG A 234 3.91 -20.20 -7.08
CA ARG A 234 5.04 -19.88 -7.96
C ARG A 234 5.28 -18.37 -8.00
N ASP A 235 4.23 -17.57 -8.04
CA ASP A 235 4.35 -16.11 -7.97
C ASP A 235 4.93 -15.63 -6.62
N LEU A 236 4.61 -16.32 -5.52
CA LEU A 236 5.20 -16.01 -4.21
C LEU A 236 6.68 -16.36 -4.12
N ARG A 237 7.10 -17.50 -4.72
CA ARG A 237 8.49 -18.01 -4.66
C ARG A 237 9.42 -17.36 -5.67
N ALA A 238 8.91 -17.06 -6.86
CA ALA A 238 9.64 -16.44 -7.96
C ALA A 238 8.87 -15.23 -8.51
N PRO A 239 8.61 -14.21 -7.66
CA PRO A 239 7.98 -12.96 -8.10
C PRO A 239 8.96 -12.19 -8.98
N ASP A 240 8.51 -11.47 -9.99
CA ASP A 240 9.35 -10.50 -10.71
C ASP A 240 9.24 -9.06 -10.15
N SER A 241 8.30 -8.81 -9.23
CA SER A 241 8.16 -7.57 -8.44
C SER A 241 7.72 -7.87 -7.00
N ALA A 242 8.00 -6.96 -6.06
CA ALA A 242 7.54 -7.11 -4.67
C ALA A 242 6.01 -7.10 -4.58
N GLU A 243 5.36 -6.32 -5.45
CA GLU A 243 3.91 -6.24 -5.61
C GLU A 243 3.33 -7.60 -5.98
N ARG A 244 3.94 -8.33 -6.93
CA ARG A 244 3.47 -9.66 -7.32
C ARG A 244 3.60 -10.66 -6.16
N GLN A 245 4.67 -10.56 -5.36
CA GLN A 245 4.87 -11.43 -4.19
C GLN A 245 3.76 -11.20 -3.15
N ARG A 246 3.53 -9.94 -2.77
CA ARG A 246 2.47 -9.54 -1.84
C ARG A 246 1.10 -9.95 -2.39
N GLY A 247 0.83 -9.62 -3.65
CA GLY A 247 -0.39 -10.00 -4.36
C GLY A 247 -0.67 -11.50 -4.34
N ALA A 248 0.36 -12.33 -4.48
CA ALA A 248 0.25 -13.78 -4.37
C ALA A 248 -0.08 -14.23 -2.94
N TYR A 249 0.59 -13.67 -1.93
CA TYR A 249 0.29 -13.95 -0.53
C TYR A 249 -1.17 -13.64 -0.20
N TYR A 250 -1.67 -12.47 -0.56
CA TYR A 250 -3.05 -12.07 -0.25
C TYR A 250 -4.08 -13.03 -0.86
N ARG A 251 -3.87 -13.43 -2.12
CA ARG A 251 -4.74 -14.39 -2.81
C ARG A 251 -4.63 -15.80 -2.24
N LEU A 252 -3.45 -16.23 -1.80
CA LEU A 252 -3.29 -17.48 -1.06
C LEU A 252 -4.02 -17.41 0.29
N ALA A 253 -3.87 -16.34 1.06
CA ALA A 253 -4.55 -16.15 2.34
C ALA A 253 -6.07 -16.16 2.19
N TYR A 254 -6.60 -15.62 1.09
CA TYR A 254 -8.02 -15.59 0.84
C TYR A 254 -8.58 -16.90 0.24
N TYR A 255 -8.00 -17.40 -0.86
CA TYR A 255 -8.56 -18.56 -1.59
C TYR A 255 -8.03 -19.92 -1.12
N HIS A 256 -6.80 -19.99 -0.61
CA HIS A 256 -6.08 -21.22 -0.27
C HIS A 256 -5.31 -21.09 1.06
N PRO A 257 -5.98 -20.73 2.17
CA PRO A 257 -5.33 -20.38 3.43
C PRO A 257 -4.42 -21.49 3.98
N GLU A 258 -4.70 -22.74 3.67
CA GLU A 258 -3.89 -23.91 4.07
C GLU A 258 -2.49 -23.92 3.45
N ALA A 259 -2.28 -23.24 2.32
CA ALA A 259 -1.00 -23.17 1.64
C ALA A 259 -0.08 -22.05 2.17
N VAL A 260 -0.62 -21.10 2.95
CA VAL A 260 0.09 -19.89 3.38
C VAL A 260 1.23 -20.21 4.34
N GLU A 261 0.96 -20.89 5.46
CA GLU A 261 1.95 -21.17 6.50
C GLU A 261 3.24 -21.81 5.94
N PRO A 262 3.18 -22.94 5.20
CA PRO A 262 4.40 -23.55 4.68
C PRO A 262 5.13 -22.65 3.66
N ALA A 263 4.40 -21.94 2.79
CA ALA A 263 4.98 -21.11 1.76
C ALA A 263 5.69 -19.86 2.32
N VAL A 264 5.05 -19.17 3.26
CA VAL A 264 5.62 -17.99 3.92
C VAL A 264 6.81 -18.39 4.79
N LEU A 265 6.74 -19.50 5.52
CA LEU A 265 7.87 -19.95 6.33
C LEU A 265 9.08 -20.34 5.47
N ASP A 266 8.86 -20.88 4.27
CA ASP A 266 9.94 -21.13 3.31
C ASP A 266 10.57 -19.80 2.85
N GLU A 267 9.74 -18.84 2.48
CA GLU A 267 10.19 -17.51 2.04
C GLU A 267 10.95 -16.75 3.15
N LEU A 268 10.45 -16.73 4.38
CA LEU A 268 11.10 -16.08 5.51
C LEU A 268 12.45 -16.72 5.90
N ARG A 269 12.70 -17.98 5.53
CA ARG A 269 14.00 -18.63 5.75
C ARG A 269 15.02 -18.29 4.68
N ARG A 270 14.60 -17.74 3.54
CA ARG A 270 15.53 -17.35 2.49
C ARG A 270 16.48 -16.28 3.01
N PRO A 271 17.77 -16.37 2.68
CA PRO A 271 18.70 -15.31 3.00
C PRO A 271 18.37 -14.06 2.18
N TYR A 272 18.76 -12.90 2.71
CA TYR A 272 18.60 -11.60 2.07
C TYR A 272 19.87 -10.77 2.29
N TYR A 273 19.95 -9.65 1.59
CA TYR A 273 21.02 -8.67 1.74
C TYR A 273 20.44 -7.25 1.83
N SER A 274 21.19 -6.32 2.44
CA SER A 274 20.83 -4.90 2.45
C SER A 274 21.32 -4.21 1.19
N ARG A 275 20.41 -3.65 0.37
CA ARG A 275 20.81 -2.91 -0.84
C ARG A 275 21.53 -1.62 -0.47
N ALA A 276 21.09 -0.94 0.59
CA ALA A 276 21.78 0.24 1.13
C ALA A 276 23.24 -0.08 1.52
N ASP A 277 23.48 -1.13 2.30
CA ASP A 277 24.84 -1.54 2.72
C ASP A 277 25.75 -1.85 1.52
N ILE A 278 25.22 -2.51 0.48
CA ILE A 278 25.97 -2.77 -0.75
C ILE A 278 26.26 -1.48 -1.52
N ARG A 279 25.27 -0.59 -1.64
CA ARG A 279 25.42 0.69 -2.33
C ARG A 279 26.43 1.58 -1.61
N ASP A 280 26.36 1.68 -0.29
CA ASP A 280 27.27 2.47 0.53
C ASP A 280 28.70 1.90 0.42
N PHE A 281 28.85 0.56 0.45
CA PHE A 281 30.14 -0.08 0.16
C PHE A 281 30.67 0.27 -1.24
N CYS A 282 29.80 0.23 -2.27
CA CYS A 282 30.18 0.59 -3.62
C CYS A 282 30.62 2.06 -3.72
N GLN A 283 29.83 2.98 -3.17
CA GLN A 283 30.04 4.42 -3.29
C GLN A 283 31.21 4.91 -2.43
N ASP A 284 31.27 4.52 -1.17
CA ASP A 284 32.24 5.07 -0.21
C ASP A 284 33.60 4.39 -0.27
N SER A 285 33.62 3.11 -0.68
CA SER A 285 34.82 2.28 -0.62
C SER A 285 35.29 1.76 -1.98
N LEU A 286 34.39 1.28 -2.84
CA LEU A 286 34.79 0.63 -4.08
C LEU A 286 35.13 1.61 -5.21
N PHE A 287 34.26 2.60 -5.45
CA PHE A 287 34.39 3.53 -6.57
C PHE A 287 35.39 4.67 -6.31
N THR A 288 35.68 4.95 -5.04
CA THR A 288 36.70 5.93 -4.62
C THR A 288 38.12 5.37 -4.64
N GLU A 289 38.28 4.04 -4.69
CA GLU A 289 39.58 3.38 -4.70
C GLU A 289 40.17 3.30 -6.11
N GLY A 290 41.30 3.98 -6.31
CA GLY A 290 41.97 4.05 -7.61
C GLY A 290 42.81 2.80 -7.93
N ASP A 291 43.24 2.04 -6.92
CA ASP A 291 44.07 0.85 -7.13
C ASP A 291 43.24 -0.43 -7.32
N ARG A 292 43.55 -1.18 -8.39
CA ARG A 292 42.82 -2.38 -8.79
C ARG A 292 42.99 -3.54 -7.80
N GLU A 293 44.19 -3.76 -7.28
CA GLU A 293 44.46 -4.84 -6.32
C GLU A 293 43.77 -4.56 -4.98
N THR A 294 43.83 -3.30 -4.54
CA THR A 294 43.16 -2.83 -3.33
C THR A 294 41.65 -2.93 -3.44
N ARG A 295 41.04 -2.56 -4.59
CA ARG A 295 39.60 -2.80 -4.85
C ARG A 295 39.23 -4.27 -4.72
N ARG A 296 39.97 -5.17 -5.38
CA ARG A 296 39.72 -6.62 -5.30
C ARG A 296 39.79 -7.13 -3.88
N LYS A 297 40.78 -6.67 -3.10
CA LYS A 297 40.91 -7.01 -1.69
C LYS A 297 39.71 -6.50 -0.88
N ARG A 298 39.32 -5.23 -1.04
CA ARG A 298 38.15 -4.64 -0.35
C ARG A 298 36.87 -5.44 -0.63
N VAL A 299 36.63 -5.84 -1.88
CA VAL A 299 35.47 -6.68 -2.23
C VAL A 299 35.56 -8.04 -1.54
N THR A 300 36.73 -8.67 -1.55
CA THR A 300 36.93 -9.98 -0.90
C THR A 300 36.70 -9.88 0.61
N ASP A 301 37.28 -8.88 1.26
CA ASP A 301 37.13 -8.63 2.70
C ASP A 301 35.66 -8.33 3.06
N TYR A 302 34.97 -7.53 2.23
CA TYR A 302 33.54 -7.26 2.37
C TYR A 302 32.72 -8.55 2.30
N LEU A 303 32.93 -9.38 1.28
CA LEU A 303 32.19 -10.64 1.11
C LEU A 303 32.51 -11.68 2.19
N LEU A 304 33.76 -11.74 2.69
CA LEU A 304 34.15 -12.61 3.81
C LEU A 304 33.48 -12.23 5.13
N SER A 305 33.18 -10.94 5.32
CA SER A 305 32.46 -10.44 6.49
C SER A 305 30.94 -10.65 6.41
N ARG A 306 30.43 -11.07 5.25
CA ARG A 306 29.02 -11.25 4.94
C ARG A 306 28.73 -12.71 4.51
N ASN A 307 27.47 -13.00 4.21
CA ASN A 307 27.07 -14.31 3.70
C ASN A 307 27.08 -14.35 2.15
N GLU A 308 26.90 -15.53 1.55
CA GLU A 308 26.91 -15.72 0.09
C GLU A 308 25.85 -14.88 -0.66
N THR A 309 24.78 -14.47 0.01
CA THR A 309 23.70 -13.67 -0.61
C THR A 309 24.15 -12.23 -0.88
N TYR A 310 25.08 -11.70 -0.09
CA TYR A 310 25.72 -10.42 -0.38
C TYR A 310 26.61 -10.46 -1.62
N SER A 311 27.20 -11.61 -1.95
CA SER A 311 27.98 -11.80 -3.18
C SER A 311 27.12 -11.57 -4.42
N ARG A 312 25.95 -12.22 -4.44
CA ARG A 312 24.98 -12.07 -5.55
C ARG A 312 24.36 -10.68 -5.58
N GLY A 313 24.02 -10.12 -4.42
CA GLY A 313 23.54 -8.74 -4.31
C GLY A 313 24.55 -7.71 -4.85
N LEU A 314 25.83 -7.88 -4.54
CA LEU A 314 26.90 -7.00 -5.01
C LEU A 314 27.09 -7.14 -6.51
N GLN A 315 27.11 -8.37 -7.03
CA GLN A 315 27.16 -8.62 -8.46
C GLN A 315 26.01 -7.93 -9.20
N ARG A 316 24.79 -7.97 -8.65
CA ARG A 316 23.61 -7.30 -9.22
C ARG A 316 23.73 -5.77 -9.21
N GLU A 317 24.16 -5.19 -8.10
CA GLU A 317 24.34 -3.73 -8.00
C GLU A 317 25.43 -3.25 -8.98
N LEU A 318 26.53 -3.98 -9.09
CA LEU A 318 27.58 -3.66 -10.09
C LEU A 318 27.07 -3.76 -11.53
N TRP A 319 26.17 -4.72 -11.81
CA TRP A 319 25.52 -4.82 -13.13
C TRP A 319 24.62 -3.63 -13.43
N HIS A 320 23.83 -3.20 -12.45
CA HIS A 320 23.00 -2.01 -12.53
C HIS A 320 23.86 -0.77 -12.79
N GLU A 321 24.93 -0.58 -12.01
CA GLU A 321 25.84 0.55 -12.16
C GLU A 321 26.60 0.55 -13.49
N ALA A 322 27.00 -0.62 -14.00
CA ALA A 322 27.65 -0.75 -15.30
C ALA A 322 26.72 -0.45 -16.49
N LEU A 323 25.42 -0.75 -16.38
CA LEU A 323 24.45 -0.62 -17.47
C LEU A 323 23.72 0.73 -17.46
N GLU A 324 23.15 1.14 -16.33
CA GLU A 324 22.29 2.34 -16.26
C GLU A 324 23.10 3.62 -16.41
N ARG A 325 24.23 3.74 -15.69
CA ARG A 325 25.08 4.94 -15.79
C ARG A 325 25.66 5.13 -17.19
N ARG A 326 25.85 4.06 -17.95
CA ARG A 326 26.29 4.16 -19.34
C ARG A 326 25.23 4.80 -20.24
N ILE A 327 23.95 4.56 -19.97
CA ILE A 327 22.84 5.08 -20.78
C ILE A 327 22.54 6.53 -20.39
N SER A 328 22.67 6.87 -19.11
CA SER A 328 22.14 8.12 -18.56
C SER A 328 23.14 9.27 -18.47
N ALA A 329 24.46 9.07 -18.65
CA ALA A 329 25.38 9.93 -17.91
C ALA A 329 26.52 10.67 -18.66
N GLY A 330 27.01 11.71 -17.96
CA GLY A 330 28.23 12.48 -18.24
C GLY A 330 29.52 11.80 -17.75
N ALA A 331 30.63 12.55 -17.65
CA ALA A 331 31.98 11.98 -17.50
C ALA A 331 32.25 11.24 -16.16
N GLU A 332 31.73 11.73 -15.02
CA GLU A 332 31.99 11.12 -13.70
C GLU A 332 31.31 9.75 -13.56
N ASP A 333 30.09 9.63 -14.06
CA ASP A 333 29.32 8.39 -14.06
C ASP A 333 29.90 7.32 -15.01
N ALA A 334 30.62 7.75 -16.06
CA ALA A 334 31.35 6.83 -16.93
C ALA A 334 32.50 6.13 -16.18
N GLN A 335 33.14 6.79 -15.21
CA GLN A 335 34.18 6.19 -14.39
C GLN A 335 33.59 5.12 -13.47
N ALA A 336 32.52 5.42 -12.74
CA ALA A 336 31.86 4.44 -11.86
C ALA A 336 31.37 3.20 -12.64
N ALA A 337 30.80 3.40 -13.83
CA ALA A 337 30.37 2.31 -14.71
C ALA A 337 31.55 1.42 -15.15
N GLU A 338 32.70 2.01 -15.47
CA GLU A 338 33.90 1.25 -15.86
C GLU A 338 34.50 0.50 -14.66
N VAL A 339 34.56 1.12 -13.47
CA VAL A 339 34.99 0.42 -12.25
C VAL A 339 34.07 -0.77 -11.95
N ALA A 340 32.76 -0.60 -12.04
CA ALA A 340 31.80 -1.67 -11.81
C ALA A 340 32.03 -2.85 -12.78
N ARG A 341 32.30 -2.54 -14.05
CA ARG A 341 32.65 -3.54 -15.07
C ARG A 341 33.95 -4.27 -14.79
N GLU A 342 35.01 -3.55 -14.40
CA GLU A 342 36.29 -4.16 -14.03
C GLU A 342 36.12 -5.13 -12.85
N VAL A 343 35.38 -4.72 -11.82
CA VAL A 343 35.13 -5.57 -10.64
C VAL A 343 34.33 -6.82 -11.01
N LEU A 344 33.31 -6.69 -11.86
CA LEU A 344 32.55 -7.85 -12.37
C LEU A 344 33.45 -8.88 -13.07
N VAL A 345 34.40 -8.41 -13.88
CA VAL A 345 35.36 -9.30 -14.56
C VAL A 345 36.38 -9.90 -13.57
N ASP A 346 36.94 -9.08 -12.69
CA ASP A 346 38.10 -9.45 -11.87
C ASP A 346 37.76 -10.31 -10.66
N VAL A 347 36.62 -10.03 -10.04
CA VAL A 347 36.17 -10.72 -8.83
C VAL A 347 35.25 -11.87 -9.20
N PHE A 348 34.29 -11.62 -10.10
CA PHE A 348 33.23 -12.59 -10.41
C PHE A 348 33.50 -13.40 -11.68
N GLY A 349 34.51 -13.03 -12.49
CA GLY A 349 34.82 -13.72 -13.74
C GLY A 349 33.76 -13.52 -14.83
N GLU A 350 32.88 -12.53 -14.67
CA GLU A 350 31.72 -12.32 -15.54
C GLU A 350 32.07 -11.50 -16.77
N VAL A 351 31.66 -11.97 -17.94
CA VAL A 351 31.75 -11.18 -19.17
C VAL A 351 30.41 -10.46 -19.36
N ILE A 352 30.46 -9.13 -19.34
CA ILE A 352 29.28 -8.29 -19.52
C ILE A 352 28.79 -8.39 -20.98
N GLY A 353 27.76 -9.21 -21.20
CA GLY A 353 27.00 -9.29 -22.43
C GLY A 353 25.57 -8.79 -22.21
N ARG A 354 24.90 -8.33 -23.27
CA ARG A 354 23.50 -7.87 -23.17
C ARG A 354 22.57 -8.98 -22.66
N ASP A 355 22.87 -10.23 -23.01
CA ASP A 355 22.07 -11.40 -22.65
C ASP A 355 22.35 -11.93 -21.22
N SER A 356 23.42 -11.46 -20.54
CA SER A 356 23.71 -11.90 -19.16
C SER A 356 22.94 -11.10 -18.11
N TYR A 357 22.49 -9.89 -18.43
CA TYR A 357 21.63 -9.10 -17.54
C TYR A 357 20.30 -9.80 -17.23
N ASP A 358 19.65 -10.39 -18.24
CA ASP A 358 18.38 -11.11 -18.07
C ASP A 358 18.54 -12.43 -17.27
N ARG A 359 19.76 -12.99 -17.18
CA ARG A 359 20.04 -14.24 -16.46
C ARG A 359 20.45 -14.02 -15.00
N SER A 360 21.01 -12.86 -14.64
CA SER A 360 21.49 -12.58 -13.27
C SER A 360 20.39 -12.08 -12.34
N LEU A 361 19.18 -11.83 -12.85
CA LEU A 361 18.01 -11.41 -12.08
C LEU A 361 17.26 -12.60 -11.44
N GLU A 362 17.96 -13.61 -10.93
CA GLU A 362 17.31 -14.51 -9.95
C GLU A 362 16.88 -13.68 -8.74
N SER A 363 15.72 -14.00 -8.16
CA SER A 363 15.08 -13.19 -7.10
C SER A 363 15.84 -13.30 -5.79
N ASP A 364 16.96 -12.61 -5.66
CA ASP A 364 17.52 -12.38 -4.33
C ASP A 364 16.68 -11.31 -3.65
N THR A 365 16.21 -11.68 -2.46
CA THR A 365 15.36 -10.83 -1.64
C THR A 365 16.24 -9.75 -1.01
N THR A 366 15.94 -8.47 -1.23
CA THR A 366 16.59 -7.38 -0.52
C THR A 366 15.94 -7.18 0.85
N SER A 367 16.59 -6.47 1.77
CA SER A 367 15.98 -6.09 3.06
C SER A 367 14.68 -5.31 2.88
N GLU A 368 14.60 -4.42 1.88
CA GLU A 368 13.41 -3.61 1.58
C GLU A 368 12.27 -4.51 1.10
N SER A 369 12.53 -5.38 0.11
CA SER A 369 11.53 -6.33 -0.39
C SER A 369 11.06 -7.28 0.72
N ARG A 370 11.98 -7.72 1.59
CA ARG A 370 11.66 -8.55 2.75
C ARG A 370 10.79 -7.81 3.76
N SER A 371 11.11 -6.55 4.07
CA SER A 371 10.30 -5.75 5.00
C SER A 371 8.90 -5.51 4.44
N GLU A 372 8.77 -5.22 3.14
CA GLU A 372 7.47 -5.06 2.49
C GLU A 372 6.66 -6.35 2.52
N PHE A 373 7.31 -7.49 2.27
CA PHE A 373 6.68 -8.80 2.36
C PHE A 373 6.23 -9.09 3.79
N ILE A 374 7.10 -8.94 4.81
CA ILE A 374 6.74 -9.14 6.21
C ILE A 374 5.57 -8.24 6.63
N ALA A 375 5.60 -6.97 6.26
CA ALA A 375 4.54 -6.01 6.58
C ALA A 375 3.18 -6.40 5.98
N SER A 376 3.17 -7.16 4.87
CA SER A 376 1.94 -7.69 4.27
C SER A 376 1.36 -8.92 4.99
N LEU A 377 2.13 -9.59 5.86
CA LEU A 377 1.74 -10.85 6.50
C LEU A 377 0.76 -10.64 7.65
N THR A 378 -0.45 -10.19 7.36
CA THR A 378 -1.43 -9.78 8.37
C THR A 378 -2.79 -10.47 8.24
N HIS A 379 -3.02 -11.21 7.15
CA HIS A 379 -4.29 -11.87 6.86
C HIS A 379 -4.33 -13.37 7.18
N ASP A 380 -3.22 -13.90 7.71
CA ASP A 380 -3.15 -15.26 8.21
C ASP A 380 -3.06 -15.30 9.75
N ARG A 381 -3.51 -16.41 10.32
CA ARG A 381 -3.52 -16.67 11.78
C ARG A 381 -2.40 -17.61 12.22
N SER A 382 -1.35 -17.77 11.41
CA SER A 382 -0.28 -18.72 11.71
C SER A 382 0.58 -18.22 12.88
N ARG A 383 0.53 -18.98 13.98
CA ARG A 383 1.45 -18.76 15.10
C ARG A 383 2.90 -19.10 14.74
N ALA A 384 3.10 -20.02 13.79
CA ALA A 384 4.44 -20.38 13.34
C ALA A 384 5.11 -19.24 12.57
N ILE A 385 4.36 -18.55 11.68
CA ILE A 385 4.82 -17.33 11.02
C ILE A 385 5.12 -16.25 12.08
N GLY A 386 4.20 -16.02 13.03
CA GLY A 386 4.41 -15.07 14.12
C GLY A 386 5.69 -15.32 14.92
N ASN A 387 5.97 -16.57 15.28
CA ASN A 387 7.20 -16.93 15.99
C ASN A 387 8.46 -16.68 15.16
N MET A 388 8.42 -16.95 13.85
CA MET A 388 9.54 -16.67 12.95
C MET A 388 9.80 -15.17 12.86
N VAL A 389 8.76 -14.37 12.66
CA VAL A 389 8.84 -12.90 12.56
C VAL A 389 9.32 -12.28 13.88
N ALA A 390 8.85 -12.78 15.03
CA ALA A 390 9.36 -12.38 16.34
C ALA A 390 10.87 -12.68 16.49
N GLY A 391 11.32 -13.85 16.03
CA GLY A 391 12.74 -14.18 16.01
C GLY A 391 13.58 -13.24 15.14
N LEU A 392 13.05 -12.84 13.97
CA LEU A 392 13.70 -11.86 13.09
C LEU A 392 13.82 -10.47 13.74
N LEU A 393 12.75 -10.00 14.39
CA LEU A 393 12.74 -8.76 15.17
C LEU A 393 13.81 -8.76 16.28
N GLU A 394 13.98 -9.89 16.97
CA GLU A 394 14.97 -10.02 18.04
C GLU A 394 16.41 -10.15 17.51
N SER A 395 16.61 -10.73 16.33
CA SER A 395 17.95 -10.86 15.72
C SER A 395 18.47 -9.57 15.09
N GLU A 396 17.58 -8.63 14.72
CA GLU A 396 17.96 -7.40 14.02
C GLU A 396 17.36 -6.14 14.67
N PRO A 397 17.69 -5.87 15.95
CA PRO A 397 17.08 -4.77 16.69
C PRO A 397 17.42 -3.38 16.14
N GLU A 398 18.51 -3.24 15.37
CA GLU A 398 18.98 -1.97 14.81
C GLU A 398 18.42 -1.67 13.41
N ASN A 399 17.72 -2.63 12.77
CA ASN A 399 17.13 -2.43 11.45
C ASN A 399 15.69 -1.95 11.60
N ASN A 400 15.50 -0.64 11.70
CA ASN A 400 14.19 -0.04 11.96
C ASN A 400 13.13 -0.37 10.90
N THR A 401 13.52 -0.48 9.63
CA THR A 401 12.60 -0.86 8.55
C THR A 401 12.06 -2.28 8.73
N ILE A 402 12.93 -3.24 9.04
CA ILE A 402 12.52 -4.62 9.34
C ILE A 402 11.76 -4.67 10.68
N ALA A 403 12.19 -3.92 11.68
CA ALA A 403 11.52 -3.87 12.97
C ALA A 403 10.07 -3.38 12.85
N ALA A 404 9.82 -2.28 12.14
CA ALA A 404 8.48 -1.76 11.87
C ALA A 404 7.62 -2.79 11.12
N ALA A 405 8.16 -3.42 10.08
CA ALA A 405 7.46 -4.48 9.33
C ALA A 405 7.09 -5.67 10.23
N CYS A 406 8.03 -6.16 11.05
CA CYS A 406 7.79 -7.23 12.01
C CYS A 406 6.70 -6.85 13.02
N LEU A 407 6.75 -5.64 13.59
CA LEU A 407 5.76 -5.19 14.57
C LEU A 407 4.36 -5.10 13.97
N ARG A 408 4.22 -4.63 12.73
CA ARG A 408 2.94 -4.60 12.00
C ARG A 408 2.38 -6.01 11.84
N CYS A 409 3.21 -6.95 11.38
CA CYS A 409 2.86 -8.35 11.24
C CYS A 409 2.42 -8.99 12.58
N LEU A 410 3.07 -8.63 13.69
CA LEU A 410 2.82 -9.19 15.01
C LEU A 410 1.64 -8.55 15.75
N ALA A 411 1.19 -7.36 15.32
CA ALA A 411 0.25 -6.51 16.04
C ALA A 411 -1.06 -7.20 16.45
N ASN A 412 -1.52 -8.16 15.64
CA ASN A 412 -2.77 -8.88 15.86
C ASN A 412 -2.57 -10.40 16.05
N ARG A 413 -1.35 -10.83 16.46
CA ARG A 413 -0.98 -12.26 16.60
C ARG A 413 -0.70 -12.71 18.05
N GLY A 414 -1.04 -11.87 19.03
CA GLY A 414 -0.85 -12.20 20.45
C GLY A 414 0.59 -12.03 20.93
N TYR A 415 1.28 -10.98 20.47
CA TYR A 415 2.62 -10.59 20.91
C TYR A 415 2.65 -9.20 21.60
N PRO A 416 1.72 -8.87 22.51
CA PRO A 416 1.64 -7.52 23.07
C PRO A 416 2.93 -7.09 23.78
N ASP A 417 3.61 -8.02 24.46
CA ASP A 417 4.88 -7.74 25.16
C ASP A 417 6.01 -7.28 24.22
N LEU A 418 6.02 -7.72 22.95
CA LEU A 418 7.00 -7.24 21.97
C LEU A 418 6.66 -5.83 21.50
N LEU A 419 5.38 -5.56 21.24
CA LEU A 419 4.90 -4.25 20.82
C LEU A 419 5.11 -3.19 21.92
N THR A 420 4.71 -3.50 23.16
CA THR A 420 4.93 -2.60 24.31
C THR A 420 6.41 -2.33 24.53
N ARG A 421 7.27 -3.35 24.47
CA ARG A 421 8.73 -3.15 24.56
C ARG A 421 9.28 -2.27 23.44
N ALA A 422 8.75 -2.37 22.23
CA ALA A 422 9.15 -1.50 21.12
C ALA A 422 8.75 -0.05 21.39
N ILE A 423 7.50 0.19 21.83
CA ILE A 423 7.01 1.52 22.21
C ILE A 423 7.86 2.11 23.36
N ASP A 424 8.22 1.31 24.36
CA ASP A 424 9.00 1.76 25.52
C ASP A 424 10.46 2.11 25.20
N ARG A 425 11.00 1.65 24.08
CA ARG A 425 12.36 1.97 23.63
C ARG A 425 12.45 3.31 22.92
N LEU A 426 11.33 3.82 22.43
CA LEU A 426 11.27 5.10 21.73
C LEU A 426 11.69 6.22 22.68
N LYS A 427 12.45 7.18 22.15
CA LYS A 427 12.95 8.32 22.91
C LYS A 427 12.39 9.60 22.27
N PRO A 428 11.20 10.05 22.69
CA PRO A 428 10.57 11.24 22.10
C PRO A 428 11.46 12.49 22.11
N ASP A 429 12.41 12.58 23.04
CA ASP A 429 13.29 13.74 23.16
C ASP A 429 14.50 13.73 22.20
N VAL A 430 14.68 12.68 21.37
CA VAL A 430 15.80 12.55 20.42
C VAL A 430 15.29 12.65 18.99
N PHE A 431 15.69 13.69 18.25
CA PHE A 431 15.21 13.96 16.89
C PHE A 431 15.91 13.13 15.80
N ASP A 432 17.08 12.55 16.09
CA ASP A 432 17.96 11.95 15.07
C ASP A 432 17.32 10.75 14.34
N ASP A 433 16.37 10.04 14.96
CA ASP A 433 15.76 8.80 14.43
C ASP A 433 14.26 8.91 14.13
N LEU A 434 13.71 10.13 14.04
CA LEU A 434 12.26 10.37 13.96
C LEU A 434 11.52 9.53 12.90
N PRO A 435 11.96 9.41 11.62
CA PRO A 435 11.23 8.63 10.62
C PRO A 435 11.10 7.13 10.97
N SER A 436 12.14 6.59 11.63
CA SER A 436 12.18 5.19 12.05
C SER A 436 11.21 4.93 13.20
N ASP A 437 11.23 5.80 14.21
CA ASP A 437 10.34 5.73 15.37
C ASP A 437 8.86 5.83 14.97
N LEU A 438 8.54 6.74 14.03
CA LEU A 438 7.19 6.88 13.51
C LEU A 438 6.71 5.62 12.81
N SER A 439 7.58 4.95 12.04
CA SER A 439 7.24 3.69 11.38
C SER A 439 6.91 2.59 12.40
N ILE A 440 7.64 2.53 13.53
CA ILE A 440 7.37 1.62 14.65
C ILE A 440 6.02 1.94 15.31
N LEU A 441 5.73 3.22 15.56
CA LEU A 441 4.46 3.64 16.18
C LEU A 441 3.26 3.32 15.30
N VAL A 442 3.33 3.65 14.00
CA VAL A 442 2.28 3.34 13.03
C VAL A 442 2.04 1.82 12.97
N ALA A 443 3.12 1.02 12.97
CA ALA A 443 3.02 -0.43 13.01
C ALA A 443 2.30 -0.93 14.28
N CYS A 444 2.67 -0.42 15.45
CA CYS A 444 2.04 -0.78 16.72
C CYS A 444 0.58 -0.30 16.83
N ALA A 445 0.22 0.82 16.22
CA ALA A 445 -1.14 1.38 16.23
C ALA A 445 -2.17 0.49 15.53
N THR A 446 -1.73 -0.43 14.67
CA THR A 446 -2.59 -1.46 14.05
C THR A 446 -3.03 -2.56 15.03
N SER A 447 -2.49 -2.58 16.26
CA SER A 447 -2.82 -3.60 17.26
C SER A 447 -4.20 -3.39 17.88
N ARG A 448 -4.93 -4.50 18.03
CA ARG A 448 -6.20 -4.57 18.77
C ARG A 448 -6.02 -4.98 20.24
N ASP A 449 -4.80 -5.24 20.67
CA ASP A 449 -4.52 -5.59 22.06
C ASP A 449 -4.73 -4.37 22.97
N GLU A 450 -5.53 -4.55 24.02
CA GLU A 450 -5.90 -3.47 24.95
C GLU A 450 -4.68 -2.88 25.67
N GLY A 451 -3.69 -3.71 26.02
CA GLY A 451 -2.47 -3.26 26.68
C GLY A 451 -1.59 -2.41 25.77
N VAL A 452 -1.45 -2.81 24.51
CA VAL A 452 -0.72 -2.03 23.48
C VAL A 452 -1.43 -0.70 23.21
N ARG A 453 -2.76 -0.73 23.01
CA ARG A 453 -3.56 0.49 22.76
C ARG A 453 -3.48 1.46 23.93
N LYS A 454 -3.61 0.97 25.16
CA LYS A 454 -3.45 1.78 26.37
C LYS A 454 -2.06 2.42 26.44
N ARG A 455 -1.01 1.67 26.07
CA ARG A 455 0.35 2.23 26.06
C ARG A 455 0.54 3.32 25.02
N LEU A 456 -0.03 3.15 23.83
CA LEU A 456 -0.04 4.20 22.80
C LEU A 456 -0.85 5.41 23.23
N GLU A 457 -1.98 5.22 23.90
CA GLU A 457 -2.75 6.31 24.49
C GLU A 457 -1.93 7.10 25.53
N GLU A 458 -1.24 6.42 26.45
CA GLU A 458 -0.34 7.06 27.39
C GLU A 458 0.74 7.87 26.67
N LEU A 459 1.34 7.33 25.61
CA LEU A 459 2.31 8.05 24.79
C LEU A 459 1.70 9.30 24.13
N ALA A 460 0.54 9.17 23.48
CA ALA A 460 -0.17 10.29 22.84
C ALA A 460 -0.48 11.42 23.85
N LEU A 461 -0.89 11.05 25.06
CA LEU A 461 -1.26 12.02 26.10
C LEU A 461 -0.05 12.69 26.78
N THR A 462 1.14 12.08 26.72
CA THR A 462 2.34 12.55 27.43
C THR A 462 3.44 13.10 26.53
N THR A 463 3.47 12.74 25.25
CA THR A 463 4.52 13.16 24.31
C THR A 463 4.50 14.67 24.08
N ASN A 464 5.69 15.25 23.93
CA ASN A 464 5.91 16.63 23.49
C ASN A 464 6.15 16.73 21.97
N GLN A 465 6.21 15.60 21.26
CA GLN A 465 6.44 15.53 19.82
C GLN A 465 5.11 15.36 19.06
N GLY A 466 4.84 16.28 18.13
CA GLY A 466 3.62 16.27 17.33
C GLY A 466 3.48 15.03 16.46
N ALA A 467 4.57 14.61 15.82
CA ALA A 467 4.55 13.43 14.97
C ALA A 467 4.23 12.15 15.75
N TYR A 468 4.70 12.03 17.00
CA TYR A 468 4.34 10.92 17.89
C TYR A 468 2.88 10.98 18.31
N LEU A 469 2.36 12.18 18.61
CA LEU A 469 0.95 12.39 18.93
C LEU A 469 0.09 11.90 17.77
N VAL A 470 0.41 12.29 16.53
CA VAL A 470 -0.31 11.87 15.32
C VAL A 470 -0.27 10.36 15.14
N ALA A 471 0.93 9.76 15.20
CA ALA A 471 1.10 8.32 14.98
C ALA A 471 0.34 7.47 16.02
N ALA A 472 0.25 7.93 17.27
CA ALA A 472 -0.44 7.23 18.35
C ALA A 472 -1.94 7.56 18.46
N MET A 473 -2.43 8.62 17.79
CA MET A 473 -3.78 9.14 17.94
C MET A 473 -4.87 8.11 17.64
N GLY A 474 -4.70 7.32 16.57
CA GLY A 474 -5.67 6.28 16.18
C GLY A 474 -5.82 5.13 17.19
N ALA A 475 -4.85 4.97 18.11
CA ALA A 475 -4.90 3.97 19.16
C ALA A 475 -5.74 4.42 20.38
N VAL A 476 -6.01 5.73 20.52
CA VAL A 476 -6.77 6.28 21.64
C VAL A 476 -8.24 5.83 21.56
N ALA A 477 -8.74 5.33 22.69
CA ALA A 477 -10.12 4.89 22.79
C ALA A 477 -11.08 6.11 22.74
N LYS A 478 -12.27 5.94 22.16
CA LYS A 478 -13.23 7.05 21.96
C LYS A 478 -13.65 7.70 23.27
N GLU A 479 -13.73 6.93 24.36
CA GLU A 479 -14.01 7.46 25.70
C GLU A 479 -12.96 8.47 26.20
N ASN A 480 -11.75 8.48 25.62
CA ASN A 480 -10.67 9.41 25.93
C ASN A 480 -10.52 10.54 24.90
N ASP A 481 -11.41 10.63 23.91
CA ASP A 481 -11.37 11.66 22.85
C ASP A 481 -11.31 13.08 23.41
N GLY A 482 -12.04 13.38 24.50
CA GLY A 482 -11.99 14.70 25.15
C GLY A 482 -10.60 15.05 25.70
N ARG A 483 -9.92 14.10 26.34
CA ARG A 483 -8.56 14.31 26.87
C ARG A 483 -7.53 14.44 25.75
N LEU A 484 -7.69 13.64 24.69
CA LEU A 484 -6.84 13.70 23.52
C LEU A 484 -6.96 15.05 22.81
N LEU A 485 -8.18 15.53 22.61
CA LEU A 485 -8.45 16.84 22.06
C LEU A 485 -7.81 17.94 22.90
N GLU A 486 -8.08 17.97 24.21
CA GLU A 486 -7.48 18.96 25.13
C GLU A 486 -5.95 18.96 25.02
N ARG A 487 -5.33 17.77 24.97
CA ARG A 487 -3.89 17.62 24.79
C ARG A 487 -3.42 18.17 23.46
N ALA A 488 -4.10 17.83 22.36
CA ALA A 488 -3.73 18.23 21.02
C ALA A 488 -3.86 19.74 20.80
N VAL A 489 -4.93 20.35 21.30
CA VAL A 489 -5.13 21.81 21.29
C VAL A 489 -4.05 22.51 22.12
N ALA A 490 -3.78 22.03 23.34
CA ALA A 490 -2.71 22.60 24.17
C ALA A 490 -1.35 22.52 23.48
N TRP A 491 -1.07 21.40 22.79
CA TRP A 491 0.15 21.25 22.03
C TRP A 491 0.22 22.22 20.84
N LEU A 492 -0.87 22.39 20.08
CA LEU A 492 -0.96 23.37 18.99
C LEU A 492 -0.78 24.81 19.48
N ASP A 493 -1.23 25.12 20.70
CA ASP A 493 -1.03 26.44 21.31
C ASP A 493 0.42 26.68 21.73
N ASP A 494 1.06 25.69 22.35
CA ASP A 494 2.45 25.76 22.82
C ASP A 494 3.48 25.76 21.66
N PHE A 495 3.08 25.29 20.48
CA PHE A 495 3.99 25.15 19.36
C PHE A 495 4.44 26.50 18.75
N PRO A 496 5.74 26.72 18.48
CA PRO A 496 6.23 27.96 17.89
C PRO A 496 5.49 28.34 16.62
N PRO A 497 4.88 29.54 16.57
CA PRO A 497 4.02 29.93 15.46
C PRO A 497 4.76 30.04 14.13
N ASP A 498 6.08 30.22 14.15
CA ASP A 498 6.95 30.42 12.99
C ASP A 498 7.43 29.12 12.34
N LYS A 499 7.15 27.95 12.90
CA LYS A 499 7.52 26.66 12.30
C LYS A 499 6.36 26.06 11.51
N ALA A 500 6.62 25.62 10.29
CA ALA A 500 5.62 25.03 9.38
C ALA A 500 5.61 23.49 9.38
N GLU A 501 6.60 22.84 10.00
CA GLU A 501 6.89 21.39 9.89
C GLU A 501 5.80 20.46 10.49
N GLU A 502 4.66 20.99 10.94
CA GLU A 502 3.67 20.27 11.75
C GLU A 502 2.25 20.32 11.21
N LEU A 503 2.11 20.59 9.91
CA LEU A 503 0.90 20.36 9.10
C LEU A 503 0.16 19.07 9.50
N GLY A 504 0.92 18.00 9.77
CA GLY A 504 0.37 16.70 10.16
C GLY A 504 -0.49 16.71 11.42
N VAL A 505 -0.20 17.57 12.42
CA VAL A 505 -0.97 17.57 13.67
C VAL A 505 -2.32 18.22 13.49
N LEU A 506 -2.39 19.42 12.91
CA LEU A 506 -3.68 20.08 12.66
C LEU A 506 -4.57 19.22 11.76
N ARG A 507 -4.00 18.65 10.69
CA ARG A 507 -4.68 17.72 9.79
C ARG A 507 -5.26 16.52 10.56
N ALA A 508 -4.42 15.82 11.32
CA ALA A 508 -4.84 14.62 12.06
C ALA A 508 -5.91 14.93 13.11
N VAL A 509 -5.78 16.05 13.84
CA VAL A 509 -6.76 16.49 14.84
C VAL A 509 -8.08 16.85 14.17
N SER A 510 -8.05 17.59 13.06
CA SER A 510 -9.26 17.98 12.32
C SER A 510 -9.96 16.76 11.73
N ALA A 511 -9.21 15.81 11.18
CA ALA A 511 -9.76 14.54 10.69
C ALA A 511 -10.38 13.69 11.80
N ARG A 512 -9.77 13.66 13.00
CA ARG A 512 -10.28 12.92 14.16
C ARG A 512 -11.51 13.59 14.79
N PHE A 513 -11.57 14.92 14.77
CA PHE A 513 -12.63 15.73 15.40
C PHE A 513 -13.30 16.68 14.40
N PRO A 514 -13.99 16.16 13.36
CA PRO A 514 -14.53 16.98 12.28
C PRO A 514 -15.48 18.06 12.80
N ASP A 515 -16.34 17.74 13.78
CA ASP A 515 -17.29 18.68 14.39
C ASP A 515 -16.64 19.86 15.13
N GLN A 516 -15.34 19.75 15.45
CA GLN A 516 -14.58 20.75 16.20
C GLN A 516 -13.45 21.37 15.36
N SER A 517 -13.24 20.85 14.15
CA SER A 517 -12.17 21.27 13.23
C SER A 517 -12.14 22.79 13.05
N LEU A 518 -13.30 23.42 12.82
CA LEU A 518 -13.42 24.87 12.69
C LEU A 518 -12.92 25.63 13.93
N ALA A 519 -13.35 25.24 15.13
CA ALA A 519 -12.95 25.90 16.38
C ALA A 519 -11.44 25.72 16.68
N ILE A 520 -10.92 24.52 16.41
CA ILE A 520 -9.49 24.20 16.58
C ILE A 520 -8.65 25.04 15.61
N THR A 521 -9.07 25.13 14.34
CA THR A 521 -8.39 25.95 13.33
C THR A 521 -8.46 27.43 13.65
N GLU A 522 -9.59 27.94 14.14
CA GLU A 522 -9.72 29.33 14.57
C GLU A 522 -8.73 29.65 15.70
N GLN A 523 -8.65 28.77 16.72
CA GLN A 523 -7.68 28.89 17.81
C GLN A 523 -6.24 28.85 17.29
N TYR A 524 -5.93 27.91 16.40
CA TYR A 524 -4.61 27.77 15.79
C TYR A 524 -4.18 29.04 15.03
N LEU A 525 -5.11 29.69 14.34
CA LEU A 525 -4.91 30.92 13.57
C LEU A 525 -4.87 32.21 14.42
N LYS A 526 -5.16 32.15 15.72
CA LYS A 526 -5.21 33.31 16.62
C LYS A 526 -3.89 34.09 16.69
N THR A 527 -2.75 33.41 16.53
CA THR A 527 -1.42 34.04 16.49
C THR A 527 -1.18 34.85 15.22
N ARG A 528 -2.03 34.66 14.20
CA ARG A 528 -1.90 35.23 12.86
C ARG A 528 -0.51 35.01 12.28
N SER A 529 0.12 33.86 12.52
CA SER A 529 1.43 33.58 11.93
C SER A 529 1.31 33.23 10.44
N PRO A 530 2.17 33.76 9.56
CA PRO A 530 2.20 33.35 8.16
C PRO A 530 2.37 31.84 7.96
N ALA A 531 3.24 31.20 8.75
CA ALA A 531 3.46 29.75 8.66
C ALA A 531 2.20 28.95 9.03
N ARG A 532 1.47 29.36 10.07
CA ARG A 532 0.21 28.69 10.46
C ARG A 532 -0.89 28.89 9.43
N VAL A 533 -0.99 30.07 8.82
CA VAL A 533 -1.97 30.35 7.77
C VAL A 533 -1.66 29.53 6.52
N ALA A 534 -0.40 29.47 6.11
CA ALA A 534 0.05 28.60 5.01
C ALA A 534 -0.24 27.12 5.33
N ALA A 535 -0.04 26.70 6.57
CA ALA A 535 -0.34 25.34 6.99
C ALA A 535 -1.82 24.98 6.85
N VAL A 536 -2.72 25.88 7.22
CA VAL A 536 -4.17 25.69 6.99
C VAL A 536 -4.50 25.66 5.50
N CYS A 537 -3.84 26.49 4.69
CA CYS A 537 -4.05 26.50 3.23
C CYS A 537 -3.66 25.17 2.58
N GLU A 538 -2.58 24.53 3.05
CA GLU A 538 -2.13 23.22 2.54
C GLU A 538 -2.99 22.06 3.05
N ASP A 539 -3.65 22.22 4.20
CA ASP A 539 -4.48 21.18 4.79
C ASP A 539 -5.87 21.08 4.13
N ILE A 540 -6.45 22.21 3.71
CA ILE A 540 -7.77 22.26 3.06
C ILE A 540 -7.68 21.67 1.64
N ASP A 541 -8.43 20.60 1.41
CA ASP A 541 -8.44 19.83 0.16
C ASP A 541 -9.82 19.79 -0.54
N ASP A 542 -10.88 20.29 0.10
CA ASP A 542 -12.25 20.29 -0.42
C ASP A 542 -12.95 21.66 -0.26
N GLU A 543 -13.81 22.02 -1.22
CA GLU A 543 -14.66 23.21 -1.19
C GLU A 543 -15.67 23.19 -0.04
N SER A 544 -16.04 21.99 0.42
CA SER A 544 -16.99 21.81 1.52
C SER A 544 -16.39 22.09 2.90
N ASP A 545 -15.07 22.31 2.98
CA ASP A 545 -14.38 22.54 4.24
C ASP A 545 -14.62 23.97 4.75
N SER A 546 -15.51 24.10 5.73
CA SER A 546 -15.86 25.37 6.38
C SER A 546 -14.66 26.16 6.94
N ARG A 547 -13.51 25.52 7.19
CA ARG A 547 -12.27 26.19 7.66
C ARG A 547 -11.75 27.21 6.65
N ILE A 548 -12.11 27.09 5.37
CA ILE A 548 -11.76 28.05 4.33
C ILE A 548 -12.23 29.48 4.65
N LEU A 549 -13.35 29.62 5.38
CA LEU A 549 -13.89 30.90 5.80
C LEU A 549 -12.96 31.64 6.79
N LEU A 550 -12.15 30.90 7.56
CA LEU A 550 -11.18 31.47 8.50
C LEU A 550 -9.98 32.10 7.79
N LEU A 551 -9.76 31.82 6.51
CA LEU A 551 -8.65 32.36 5.72
C LEU A 551 -8.93 33.75 5.15
N LYS A 552 -10.21 34.14 5.02
CA LYS A 552 -10.63 35.43 4.45
C LYS A 552 -9.91 36.65 5.05
N PRO A 553 -9.71 36.78 6.38
CA PRO A 553 -8.99 37.93 6.96
C PRO A 553 -7.51 38.05 6.54
N PHE A 554 -6.96 37.06 5.84
CA PHE A 554 -5.58 37.02 5.37
C PHE A 554 -5.42 37.34 3.88
N LEU A 555 -6.53 37.60 3.16
CA LEU A 555 -6.51 38.04 1.76
C LEU A 555 -5.82 39.41 1.53
N ASP A 556 -5.67 40.21 2.58
CA ASP A 556 -4.92 41.49 2.54
C ASP A 556 -3.53 41.40 3.19
N ASP A 557 -3.08 40.21 3.58
CA ASP A 557 -1.85 40.02 4.33
C ASP A 557 -0.61 40.04 3.44
N ARG A 558 0.12 41.15 3.49
CA ARG A 558 1.34 41.39 2.68
C ARG A 558 2.63 40.89 3.34
N ARG A 559 2.55 40.15 4.45
CA ARG A 559 3.75 39.55 5.04
C ARG A 559 4.27 38.45 4.11
N PRO A 560 5.60 38.23 4.03
CA PRO A 560 6.15 37.13 3.25
C PRO A 560 5.57 35.79 3.71
N ALA A 561 5.22 34.92 2.76
CA ALA A 561 4.92 33.52 3.02
C ALA A 561 6.23 32.78 3.28
N VAL A 562 6.71 32.88 4.52
CA VAL A 562 7.88 32.13 4.98
C VAL A 562 7.67 30.67 4.57
N TYR A 563 8.65 30.06 3.88
CA TYR A 563 8.69 28.70 3.33
C TYR A 563 8.15 28.44 1.91
N LEU A 564 7.43 29.36 1.26
CA LEU A 564 6.80 29.12 -0.05
C LEU A 564 7.43 29.86 -1.24
N SER A 565 8.75 30.06 -1.23
CA SER A 565 9.56 30.93 -2.13
C SER A 565 9.60 32.39 -1.72
N ASP A 566 10.74 33.05 -1.95
CA ASP A 566 11.05 34.38 -1.42
C ASP A 566 10.14 35.51 -1.95
N ASP A 567 9.39 35.24 -3.03
CA ASP A 567 8.60 36.24 -3.75
C ASP A 567 7.09 36.18 -3.46
N LEU A 568 6.61 35.21 -2.67
CA LEU A 568 5.18 35.10 -2.34
C LEU A 568 4.83 35.84 -1.04
N GLU A 569 3.76 36.63 -1.09
CA GLU A 569 3.10 37.18 0.09
C GLU A 569 2.04 36.20 0.61
N LEU A 570 1.66 36.31 1.88
CA LEU A 570 0.68 35.40 2.48
C LEU A 570 -0.69 35.47 1.78
N ARG A 571 -1.10 36.65 1.33
CA ARG A 571 -2.30 36.82 0.51
C ARG A 571 -2.26 36.03 -0.80
N ASP A 572 -1.09 35.81 -1.40
CA ASP A 572 -0.95 35.00 -2.62
C ASP A 572 -1.29 33.52 -2.34
N VAL A 573 -0.79 33.00 -1.22
CA VAL A 573 -1.03 31.61 -0.79
C VAL A 573 -2.50 31.39 -0.47
N VAL A 574 -3.10 32.33 0.28
CA VAL A 574 -4.52 32.30 0.63
C VAL A 574 -5.39 32.42 -0.62
N ALA A 575 -5.11 33.38 -1.50
CA ALA A 575 -5.90 33.58 -2.71
C ALA A 575 -5.82 32.39 -3.67
N ARG A 576 -4.63 31.80 -3.84
CA ARG A 576 -4.45 30.56 -4.63
C ARG A 576 -5.33 29.43 -4.11
N THR A 577 -5.27 29.18 -2.80
CA THR A 577 -6.05 28.11 -2.14
C THR A 577 -7.54 28.39 -2.24
N MET A 578 -7.99 29.60 -1.93
CA MET A 578 -9.41 29.95 -2.01
C MET A 578 -9.95 29.91 -3.45
N SER A 579 -9.11 30.22 -4.45
CA SER A 579 -9.51 30.20 -5.86
C SER A 579 -9.68 28.80 -6.44
N SER A 580 -9.04 27.76 -5.87
CA SER A 580 -9.23 26.39 -6.37
C SER A 580 -10.64 25.83 -6.11
N PHE A 581 -11.43 26.52 -5.29
CA PHE A 581 -12.78 26.14 -4.89
C PHE A 581 -13.86 27.13 -5.38
N VAL A 582 -13.51 28.08 -6.24
CA VAL A 582 -14.47 29.05 -6.79
C VAL A 582 -14.43 28.98 -8.30
N ASP A 583 -15.51 28.45 -8.88
CA ASP A 583 -15.72 28.45 -10.33
C ASP A 583 -15.51 29.86 -10.92
N ASP A 584 -14.84 29.93 -12.06
CA ASP A 584 -14.51 31.16 -12.80
C ASP A 584 -13.55 32.16 -12.13
N VAL A 585 -12.95 31.80 -10.98
CA VAL A 585 -11.92 32.61 -10.33
C VAL A 585 -10.59 31.87 -10.34
N VAL A 586 -9.65 32.32 -11.19
CA VAL A 586 -8.30 31.77 -11.25
C VAL A 586 -7.32 32.77 -10.66
N TYR A 587 -6.56 32.37 -9.65
CA TYR A 587 -5.47 33.15 -9.11
C TYR A 587 -4.12 32.70 -9.70
N SER A 588 -3.33 33.64 -10.18
CA SER A 588 -1.94 33.39 -10.57
C SER A 588 -1.01 34.39 -9.89
N SER A 589 0.05 33.89 -9.27
CA SER A 589 1.10 34.73 -8.67
C SER A 589 1.93 35.49 -9.71
N GLN A 590 1.78 35.16 -10.99
CA GLN A 590 2.43 35.83 -12.12
C GLN A 590 1.60 37.00 -12.67
N ASP A 591 0.35 37.16 -12.21
CA ASP A 591 -0.53 38.23 -12.66
C ASP A 591 -0.03 39.59 -12.17
N SER A 592 -0.42 40.66 -12.87
CA SER A 592 -0.10 42.01 -12.43
C SER A 592 -0.72 42.32 -11.06
N GLU A 593 -0.14 43.25 -10.30
CA GLU A 593 -0.69 43.65 -8.98
C GLU A 593 -2.16 44.08 -9.06
N GLU A 594 -2.58 44.70 -10.16
CA GLU A 594 -3.98 45.12 -10.39
C GLU A 594 -4.90 43.90 -10.62
N GLU A 595 -4.46 42.92 -11.40
CA GLU A 595 -5.17 41.66 -11.62
C GLU A 595 -5.27 40.83 -10.32
N ARG A 596 -4.16 40.70 -9.58
CA ARG A 596 -4.16 40.02 -8.27
C ARG A 596 -5.12 40.68 -7.30
N ALA A 597 -5.11 42.02 -7.20
CA ALA A 597 -6.03 42.77 -6.35
C ALA A 597 -7.49 42.59 -6.76
N LEU A 598 -7.79 42.58 -8.06
CA LEU A 598 -9.13 42.32 -8.58
C LEU A 598 -9.61 40.90 -8.23
N THR A 599 -8.75 39.89 -8.38
CA THR A 599 -9.06 38.50 -8.03
C THR A 599 -9.29 38.36 -6.52
N ILE A 600 -8.45 38.96 -5.68
CA ILE A 600 -8.63 39.00 -4.23
C ILE A 600 -9.97 39.64 -3.86
N GLN A 601 -10.37 40.73 -4.51
CA GLN A 601 -11.67 41.36 -4.28
C GLN A 601 -12.85 40.43 -4.62
N LYS A 602 -12.75 39.67 -5.71
CA LYS A 602 -13.78 38.67 -6.09
C LYS A 602 -13.88 37.56 -5.04
N LEU A 603 -12.75 37.02 -4.60
CA LEU A 603 -12.69 36.01 -3.54
C LEU A 603 -13.31 36.55 -2.24
N TRP A 604 -12.96 37.78 -1.84
CA TRP A 604 -13.53 38.42 -0.66
C TRP A 604 -15.06 38.47 -0.73
N ALA A 605 -15.61 38.94 -1.85
CA ALA A 605 -17.05 39.05 -2.04
C ALA A 605 -17.75 37.68 -2.04
N HIS A 606 -17.14 36.66 -2.66
CA HIS A 606 -17.67 35.30 -2.69
C HIS A 606 -17.78 34.71 -1.28
N TYR A 607 -16.68 34.72 -0.51
CA TYR A 607 -16.66 34.13 0.82
C TYR A 607 -17.37 34.97 1.89
N GLU A 608 -17.58 36.28 1.67
CA GLU A 608 -18.54 37.08 2.46
C GLU A 608 -19.98 36.55 2.30
N GLY A 609 -20.36 36.19 1.08
CA GLY A 609 -21.67 35.59 0.79
C GLY A 609 -21.86 34.24 1.48
N LEU A 610 -20.84 33.36 1.41
CA LEU A 610 -20.86 32.06 2.08
C LEU A 610 -20.90 32.16 3.60
N ALA A 611 -20.10 33.06 4.19
CA ALA A 611 -20.12 33.28 5.64
C ALA A 611 -21.50 33.73 6.13
N ALA A 612 -22.16 34.64 5.39
CA ALA A 612 -23.51 35.08 5.70
C ALA A 612 -24.55 33.95 5.57
N GLN A 613 -24.34 32.97 4.68
CA GLN A 613 -25.21 31.79 4.58
C GLN A 613 -25.02 30.88 5.82
N HIS A 614 -23.78 30.60 6.21
CA HIS A 614 -23.47 29.80 7.41
C HIS A 614 -24.01 30.41 8.70
N GLU A 615 -23.97 31.75 8.88
CA GLU A 615 -24.55 32.40 10.06
C GLU A 615 -26.08 32.27 10.13
N ASN A 616 -26.74 32.10 8.98
CA ASN A 616 -28.20 32.00 8.89
C ASN A 616 -28.71 30.56 8.86
N GLU A 617 -27.84 29.57 8.62
CA GLU A 617 -28.18 28.17 8.82
C GLU A 617 -28.33 27.93 10.32
N PRO A 618 -29.54 27.60 10.81
CA PRO A 618 -29.70 27.24 12.22
C PRO A 618 -28.78 26.06 12.45
N ALA A 619 -27.81 26.20 13.36
CA ALA A 619 -26.86 25.15 13.71
C ALA A 619 -27.62 23.83 13.72
N GLU A 620 -27.45 23.00 12.68
CA GLU A 620 -28.11 21.72 12.61
C GLU A 620 -27.58 21.00 13.82
N VAL A 621 -28.42 20.89 14.85
CA VAL A 621 -28.05 20.16 16.06
C VAL A 621 -27.66 18.80 15.52
N PRO A 622 -26.37 18.42 15.61
CA PRO A 622 -25.94 17.15 15.08
C PRO A 622 -26.88 16.13 15.69
N ALA A 623 -27.51 15.31 14.85
CA ALA A 623 -28.45 14.29 15.32
C ALA A 623 -27.67 13.23 16.11
N ALA A 624 -27.20 13.60 17.30
CA ALA A 624 -26.36 12.80 18.16
C ALA A 624 -27.25 12.16 19.22
N ALA A 625 -27.32 10.83 19.13
CA ALA A 625 -27.36 9.92 20.27
C ALA A 625 -28.57 9.97 21.22
N THR A 626 -29.79 9.84 20.70
CA THR A 626 -30.80 9.01 21.40
C THR A 626 -30.60 7.54 21.01
N LYS A 627 -29.63 6.88 21.64
CA LYS A 627 -29.66 5.44 21.91
C LYS A 627 -28.80 5.08 23.11
#